data_AF-A0A256Z878-F1
#
_entry.id   AF-A0A256Z878-F1
#
_cell.length_a   1.000
_cell.length_b   1.000
_cell.length_c   1.000
_cell.angle_alpha   90.00
_cell.angle_beta   90.00
_cell.angle_gamma   90.00
#
_symmetry.space_group_name_H-M   'P 1'
#
loop_
_entity.id
_entity.type
_entity.pdbx_description
1 polymer ?
#
loop_
_entity_poly.entity_id
_entity_poly.type
_entity_poly.pdbx_seq_one_letter_code
_entity_poly.pdbx_strand_id
1 'polypeptide(L)'
;MRAIIMDPQMLIIISSASMFFIALVAGLIYLAMRSGKPSTTLSEEARELYVCGEPPSVVSSPTGSTESMYWGFVRSIARTLYRYFRDLMHTGKLSDWAGYMSGWYGFLVVIALIAIIYYLALVGGGM
;
A
#
# COMPACT_ATOMS: atom_id res chain seq x y z
N MET A 1 6.06 31.14 -10.05
CA MET A 1 5.43 30.31 -9.00
C MET A 1 5.93 30.78 -7.65
N ARG A 2 5.05 31.09 -6.69
CA ARG A 2 5.46 31.50 -5.33
C ARG A 2 6.11 30.30 -4.63
N ALA A 3 7.39 30.39 -4.31
CA ALA A 3 8.05 29.42 -3.44
C ALA A 3 7.53 29.62 -2.01
N ILE A 4 6.85 28.61 -1.47
CA ILE A 4 6.46 28.62 -0.06
C ILE A 4 7.70 28.21 0.72
N ILE A 5 8.44 29.20 1.24
CA ILE A 5 9.57 28.95 2.14
C ILE A 5 8.96 28.59 3.49
N MET A 6 8.91 27.28 3.78
CA MET A 6 8.45 26.78 5.07
C MET A 6 9.65 26.67 6.01
N ASP A 7 9.46 27.14 7.22
CA ASP A 7 10.38 26.90 8.32
C ASP A 7 10.56 25.37 8.53
N PRO A 8 11.76 24.92 8.94
CA PRO A 8 12.04 23.49 9.10
C PRO A 8 11.05 22.77 10.04
N GLN A 9 10.49 23.50 11.00
CA GLN A 9 9.51 22.98 11.96
C GLN A 9 8.17 22.67 11.26
N MET A 10 7.66 23.59 10.45
CA MET A 10 6.48 23.36 9.61
C MET A 10 6.66 22.21 8.62
N LEU A 11 7.86 22.07 8.04
CA LEU A 11 8.15 20.96 7.12
C LEU A 11 8.05 19.60 7.81
N ILE A 12 8.57 19.46 9.04
CA ILE A 12 8.47 18.25 9.86
C ILE A 12 7.01 17.93 10.22
N ILE A 13 6.22 18.95 10.56
CA ILE A 13 4.80 18.79 10.89
C ILE A 13 4.04 18.28 9.66
N ILE A 14 4.24 18.88 8.50
CA ILE A 14 3.56 18.52 7.26
C ILE A 14 3.97 17.09 6.82
N SER A 15 5.25 16.74 6.88
CA SER A 15 5.70 15.40 6.53
C SER A 15 5.10 14.33 7.46
N SER A 16 5.08 14.61 8.77
CA SER A 16 4.51 13.68 9.76
C SER A 16 3.00 13.52 9.60
N ALA A 17 2.28 14.61 9.34
CA ALA A 17 0.84 14.57 9.06
C ALA A 17 0.54 13.79 7.77
N SER A 18 1.39 13.94 6.75
CA SER A 18 1.26 13.19 5.49
C SER A 18 1.45 11.69 5.70
N MET A 19 2.47 11.28 6.47
CA MET A 19 2.69 9.87 6.82
C MET A 19 1.53 9.29 7.62
N PHE A 20 1.01 10.04 8.60
CA PHE A 20 -0.17 9.62 9.37
C PHE A 20 -1.40 9.46 8.48
N PHE A 21 -1.64 10.40 7.56
CA PHE A 21 -2.76 10.32 6.63
C PHE A 21 -2.69 9.08 5.75
N ILE A 22 -1.51 8.76 5.20
CA ILE A 22 -1.30 7.54 4.41
C ILE A 22 -1.59 6.29 5.25
N ALA A 23 -1.06 6.24 6.49
CA ALA A 23 -1.31 5.13 7.40
C ALA A 23 -2.79 4.99 7.77
N LEU A 24 -3.50 6.10 7.96
CA LEU A 24 -4.94 6.14 8.21
C LEU A 24 -5.71 5.56 7.02
N VAL A 25 -5.42 6.01 5.80
CA VAL A 25 -6.05 5.50 4.58
C VAL A 25 -5.80 4.00 4.41
N ALA A 26 -4.56 3.55 4.59
CA ALA A 26 -4.22 2.13 4.56
C ALA A 26 -4.97 1.33 5.64
N GLY A 27 -5.09 1.88 6.85
CA GLY A 27 -5.87 1.29 7.95
C GLY A 27 -7.37 1.22 7.65
N LEU A 28 -7.94 2.25 7.02
CA LEU A 28 -9.34 2.26 6.59
C LEU A 28 -9.61 1.25 5.47
N ILE A 29 -8.69 1.14 4.50
CA ILE A 29 -8.75 0.10 3.46
C ILE A 29 -8.69 -1.28 4.13
N TYR A 30 -7.76 -1.48 5.06
CA TYR A 30 -7.68 -2.74 5.81
C TYR A 30 -8.98 -3.03 6.57
N LEU A 31 -9.56 -2.06 7.26
CA LEU A 31 -10.84 -2.24 7.97
C LEU A 31 -12.01 -2.51 7.02
N ALA A 32 -12.06 -1.84 5.86
CA ALA A 32 -13.07 -2.08 4.83
C ALA A 32 -12.92 -3.48 4.20
N MET A 33 -11.68 -3.94 4.00
CA MET A 33 -11.38 -5.28 3.49
C MET A 33 -11.49 -6.37 4.57
N ARG A 34 -11.37 -6.00 5.85
CA ARG A 34 -11.56 -6.90 6.98
C ARG A 34 -13.05 -7.20 7.07
N SER A 35 -13.50 -8.17 6.29
CA SER A 35 -14.83 -8.76 6.35
C SER A 35 -15.00 -9.46 7.71
N GLY A 36 -15.31 -8.68 8.74
CA GLY A 36 -15.66 -9.15 10.07
C GLY A 36 -17.10 -9.67 10.09
N LYS A 37 -17.44 -10.64 9.24
CA LYS A 37 -18.60 -11.48 9.53
C LYS A 37 -18.15 -12.53 10.53
N PRO A 38 -18.56 -12.46 11.81
CA PRO A 38 -18.41 -13.62 12.68
C PRO A 38 -19.12 -14.79 11.99
N SER A 39 -18.39 -15.89 11.86
CA SER A 39 -18.86 -17.19 11.37
C SER A 39 -19.88 -17.79 12.34
N THR A 40 -20.98 -17.09 12.57
CA THR A 40 -22.12 -17.51 13.42
C THR A 40 -23.43 -17.49 12.63
N THR A 41 -23.42 -17.00 11.40
CA THR A 41 -24.44 -17.32 10.41
C THR A 41 -23.95 -18.54 9.66
N LEU A 42 -24.74 -19.61 9.64
CA LEU A 42 -24.55 -20.75 8.77
C LEU A 42 -24.13 -20.22 7.40
N SER A 43 -22.97 -20.64 6.90
CA SER A 43 -22.49 -20.29 5.57
C SER A 43 -23.64 -20.46 4.58
N GLU A 44 -23.83 -19.54 3.62
CA GLU A 44 -24.83 -19.71 2.55
C GLU A 44 -24.61 -21.04 1.81
N GLU A 45 -23.36 -21.52 1.80
CA GLU A 45 -22.94 -22.87 1.40
C GLU A 45 -23.71 -23.99 2.12
N ALA A 46 -24.07 -23.82 3.39
CA ALA A 46 -24.84 -24.80 4.15
C ALA A 46 -26.36 -24.72 3.90
N ARG A 47 -26.84 -23.66 3.23
CA ARG A 47 -28.26 -23.44 2.95
C ARG A 47 -28.66 -23.81 1.52
N GLU A 48 -27.77 -23.63 0.56
CA GLU A 48 -28.05 -23.89 -0.85
C GLU A 48 -27.65 -25.31 -1.27
N LEU A 49 -28.52 -25.98 -2.03
CA LEU A 49 -28.20 -27.28 -2.64
C LEU A 49 -27.18 -27.05 -3.75
N TYR A 50 -25.94 -27.50 -3.54
CA TYR A 50 -24.89 -27.40 -4.53
C TYR A 50 -25.25 -28.15 -5.81
N VAL A 51 -25.20 -27.45 -6.94
CA VAL A 51 -25.35 -28.04 -8.27
C VAL A 51 -23.96 -28.06 -8.89
N CYS A 52 -23.44 -29.26 -9.17
CA CYS A 52 -22.10 -29.45 -9.76
C CYS A 52 -20.94 -28.85 -8.95
N GLY A 53 -21.08 -28.75 -7.62
CA GLY A 53 -20.02 -28.22 -6.75
C GLY A 53 -20.01 -26.69 -6.62
N GLU A 54 -20.97 -25.99 -7.23
CA GLU A 54 -21.20 -24.54 -7.04
C GLU A 54 -22.64 -24.27 -6.56
N PRO A 55 -22.85 -23.22 -5.74
CA PRO A 55 -24.20 -22.83 -5.34
C PRO A 55 -25.00 -22.29 -6.55
N PRO A 56 -26.34 -22.51 -6.61
CA PRO A 56 -27.17 -22.10 -7.76
C PRO A 56 -27.09 -20.60 -8.07
N SER A 57 -26.84 -19.78 -7.06
CA SER A 57 -26.63 -18.33 -7.17
C SER A 57 -25.41 -17.95 -8.04
N VAL A 58 -24.38 -18.80 -8.12
CA VAL A 58 -23.18 -18.60 -8.94
C VAL A 58 -23.41 -19.10 -10.37
N VAL A 59 -24.10 -20.23 -10.54
CA VAL A 59 -24.39 -20.83 -11.85
C VAL A 59 -25.41 -20.00 -12.64
N SER A 60 -26.33 -19.32 -11.94
CA SER A 60 -27.40 -18.52 -12.55
C SER A 60 -26.99 -17.07 -12.85
N SER A 61 -25.85 -16.60 -12.35
CA SER A 61 -25.36 -15.25 -12.61
C SER A 61 -24.51 -15.19 -13.89
N PRO A 62 -24.87 -14.37 -14.90
CA PRO A 62 -24.06 -14.22 -16.12
C PRO A 62 -22.72 -13.50 -15.87
N THR A 63 -22.61 -12.77 -14.76
CA THR A 63 -21.37 -12.19 -14.25
C THR A 63 -20.78 -13.09 -13.18
N GLY A 64 -19.54 -13.57 -13.36
CA GLY A 64 -18.86 -14.43 -12.38
C GLY A 64 -18.85 -13.84 -10.97
N SER A 65 -18.86 -14.70 -9.94
CA SER A 65 -18.98 -14.28 -8.55
C SER A 65 -17.84 -13.33 -8.14
N THR A 66 -18.15 -12.27 -7.38
CA THR A 66 -17.15 -11.32 -6.86
C THR A 66 -16.10 -12.02 -6.00
N GLU A 67 -16.47 -13.12 -5.35
CA GLU A 67 -15.58 -14.00 -4.59
C GLU A 67 -14.55 -14.71 -5.49
N SER A 68 -14.96 -15.20 -6.67
CA SER A 68 -14.04 -15.79 -7.63
C SER A 68 -13.03 -14.77 -8.17
N MET A 69 -13.45 -13.52 -8.40
CA MET A 69 -12.56 -12.43 -8.80
C MET A 69 -11.60 -12.05 -7.68
N TYR A 70 -12.08 -11.96 -6.44
CA TYR A 70 -11.23 -11.72 -5.26
C TYR A 70 -10.16 -12.81 -5.14
N TRP A 71 -10.56 -14.08 -5.16
CA TRP A 71 -9.61 -15.20 -5.06
C TRP A 71 -8.67 -15.31 -6.26
N GLY A 72 -9.15 -14.95 -7.46
CA GLY A 72 -8.34 -14.84 -8.67
C GLY A 72 -7.23 -13.78 -8.53
N PHE A 73 -7.60 -12.57 -8.08
CA PHE A 73 -6.65 -11.50 -7.78
C PHE A 73 -5.66 -11.92 -6.70
N VAL A 74 -6.14 -12.54 -5.61
CA VAL A 74 -5.29 -12.98 -4.50
C VAL A 74 -4.27 -14.03 -4.97
N ARG A 75 -4.71 -15.05 -5.73
CA ARG A 75 -3.81 -16.11 -6.21
C ARG A 75 -2.80 -15.62 -7.24
N SER A 76 -3.20 -14.71 -8.12
CA SER A 76 -2.36 -14.20 -9.20
C SER A 76 -1.40 -13.11 -8.71
N ILE A 77 -1.95 -12.02 -8.18
CA ILE A 77 -1.22 -10.77 -7.95
C ILE A 77 -0.73 -10.70 -6.52
N ALA A 78 -1.64 -10.81 -5.55
CA ALA A 78 -1.29 -10.61 -4.14
C ALA A 78 -0.27 -11.66 -3.66
N ARG A 79 -0.42 -12.93 -4.06
CA ARG A 79 0.50 -14.00 -3.70
C ARG A 79 1.89 -13.83 -4.32
N THR A 80 1.95 -13.33 -5.55
CA THR A 80 3.23 -13.09 -6.26
C THR A 80 3.96 -11.91 -5.65
N LEU A 81 3.26 -10.80 -5.42
CA LEU A 81 3.81 -9.64 -4.72
C LEU A 81 4.26 -10.00 -3.31
N TYR A 82 3.44 -10.73 -2.55
CA TYR A 82 3.79 -11.17 -1.21
C TYR A 82 5.06 -12.01 -1.18
N ARG A 83 5.17 -13.02 -2.06
CA ARG A 83 6.39 -13.84 -2.16
C ARG A 83 7.60 -12.98 -2.54
N TYR A 84 7.43 -12.08 -3.52
CA TYR A 84 8.50 -11.17 -3.92
C TYR A 84 8.96 -10.29 -2.75
N PHE A 85 8.06 -9.59 -2.07
CA PHE A 85 8.44 -8.74 -0.93
C PHE A 85 9.01 -9.56 0.23
N ARG A 86 8.44 -10.72 0.52
CA ARG A 86 8.94 -11.61 1.57
C ARG A 86 10.36 -12.09 1.26
N ASP A 87 10.60 -12.56 0.05
CA ASP A 87 11.87 -13.17 -0.33
C ASP A 87 12.96 -12.11 -0.56
N LEU A 88 12.58 -10.91 -1.02
CA LEU A 88 13.50 -9.81 -1.32
C LEU A 88 13.83 -8.93 -0.09
N MET A 89 12.81 -8.62 0.74
CA MET A 89 12.97 -7.71 1.89
C MET A 89 13.23 -8.45 3.21
N HIS A 90 12.88 -9.73 3.32
CA HIS A 90 13.09 -10.53 4.52
C HIS A 90 14.04 -11.71 4.28
N THR A 91 15.20 -11.42 3.68
CA THR A 91 16.31 -12.39 3.56
C THR A 91 16.92 -12.75 4.92
N GLY A 92 16.66 -11.97 5.97
CA GLY A 92 17.21 -12.14 7.32
C GLY A 92 18.69 -11.77 7.45
N LYS A 93 19.33 -11.35 6.35
CA LYS A 93 20.73 -10.89 6.33
C LYS A 93 20.78 -9.39 6.61
N LEU A 94 21.53 -9.02 7.65
CA LEU A 94 21.68 -7.62 8.04
C LEU A 94 22.33 -6.75 6.94
N SER A 95 23.21 -7.35 6.13
CA SER A 95 23.87 -6.70 4.99
C SER A 95 22.89 -6.20 3.93
N ASP A 96 21.87 -7.00 3.62
CA ASP A 96 20.91 -6.69 2.56
C ASP A 96 20.01 -5.53 3.03
N TRP A 97 19.60 -5.56 4.30
CA TRP A 97 18.90 -4.44 4.94
C TRP A 97 19.73 -3.15 4.93
N ALA A 98 21.01 -3.23 5.27
CA ALA A 98 21.91 -2.07 5.22
C ALA A 98 22.08 -1.54 3.80
N GLY A 99 22.09 -2.41 2.79
CA GLY A 99 22.05 -2.05 1.37
C GLY A 99 20.78 -1.27 1.01
N TYR A 100 19.60 -1.77 1.39
CA TYR A 100 18.34 -1.06 1.15
C TYR A 100 18.29 0.29 1.87
N MET A 101 18.72 0.33 3.13
CA MET A 101 18.74 1.58 3.90
C MET A 101 19.72 2.59 3.33
N SER A 102 20.93 2.17 2.97
CA SER A 102 21.93 3.07 2.36
C SER A 102 21.47 3.61 1.00
N GLY A 103 20.82 2.78 0.17
CA GLY A 103 20.19 3.23 -1.07
C GLY A 103 19.08 4.25 -0.82
N TRP A 104 18.22 4.00 0.15
CA TRP A 104 17.15 4.92 0.54
C TRP A 104 17.69 6.25 1.08
N TYR A 105 18.67 6.21 1.98
CA TYR A 105 19.32 7.41 2.51
C TYR A 105 20.08 8.18 1.42
N GLY A 106 20.78 7.49 0.51
CA GLY A 106 21.45 8.12 -0.62
C GLY A 106 20.46 8.84 -1.54
N PHE A 107 19.32 8.22 -1.83
CA PHE A 107 18.23 8.84 -2.58
C PHE A 107 17.70 10.11 -1.88
N LEU A 108 17.45 10.04 -0.57
CA LEU A 108 17.02 11.21 0.22
C LEU A 108 18.06 12.33 0.22
N VAL A 109 19.36 12.01 0.26
CA VAL A 109 20.45 13.00 0.15
C VAL A 109 20.42 13.68 -1.21
N VAL A 110 20.24 12.93 -2.30
CA VAL A 110 20.11 13.52 -3.65
C VAL A 110 18.92 14.47 -3.73
N ILE A 111 17.76 14.07 -3.20
CA ILE A 111 16.58 14.95 -3.12
C ILE A 111 16.89 16.21 -2.31
N ALA A 112 17.54 16.08 -1.16
CA ALA A 112 17.90 17.21 -0.32
C ALA A 112 18.86 18.17 -1.05
N LEU A 113 19.85 17.65 -1.77
CA LEU A 113 20.76 18.47 -2.57
C LEU A 113 20.03 19.21 -3.69
N ILE A 114 19.10 18.54 -4.40
CA ILE A 114 18.27 19.20 -5.42
C ILE A 114 17.42 20.30 -4.79
N ALA A 115 16.83 20.06 -3.62
CA ALA A 115 16.03 21.05 -2.90
C ALA A 115 16.87 22.26 -2.47
N ILE A 116 18.10 22.04 -1.99
CA ILE A 116 19.05 23.09 -1.62
C ILE A 116 19.46 23.91 -2.86
N ILE A 117 19.84 23.25 -3.96
CA ILE A 117 20.20 23.93 -5.21
C ILE A 117 19.02 24.76 -5.72
N TYR A 118 17.82 24.18 -5.71
CA TYR A 118 16.59 24.87 -6.10
C TYR A 118 16.32 26.10 -5.21
N TYR A 119 16.49 25.97 -3.90
CA TYR A 119 16.36 27.08 -2.96
C TYR A 119 17.39 28.19 -3.22
N LEU A 120 18.65 27.83 -3.42
CA LEU A 120 19.72 28.80 -3.73
C LEU A 120 19.51 29.48 -5.09
N ALA A 121 19.00 28.76 -6.09
CA ALA A 121 18.68 29.34 -7.40
C ALA A 121 17.50 30.33 -7.31
N LEU A 122 16.50 30.04 -6.48
CA LEU A 122 15.37 30.93 -6.24
C LEU A 122 15.74 32.19 -5.43
N VAL A 123 16.61 32.06 -4.43
CA VAL A 123 17.02 33.18 -3.57
C VAL A 123 18.15 33.99 -4.20
N GLY A 124 19.11 33.33 -4.85
CA GLY A 124 20.27 33.96 -5.48
C GLY A 124 20.00 34.54 -6.87
N GLY A 125 18.95 34.10 -7.57
CA GLY A 125 18.52 34.69 -8.84
C GLY A 125 17.59 35.91 -8.71
N GLY A 126 17.28 36.32 -7.47
CA GLY A 126 16.46 37.49 -7.15
C GLY A 126 17.25 38.72 -6.69
N MET A 127 18.59 38.67 -6.79
CA MET A 127 19.49 39.82 -6.67
C MET A 127 19.88 40.34 -8.06
#